data_AF-A0A2R6J8F5-F1
#
_entry.id   AF-A0A2R6J8F5-F1
#
_cell.length_a   1.000
_cell.length_b   1.000
_cell.length_c   1.000
_cell.angle_alpha   90.00
_cell.angle_beta   90.00
_cell.angle_gamma   90.00
#
_symmetry.space_group_name_H-M   'P 1'
#
loop_
_entity.id
_entity.type
_entity.pdbx_description
1 polymer ?
#
loop_
_entity_poly.entity_id
_entity_poly.type
_entity_poly.pdbx_seq_one_letter_code
_entity_poly.pdbx_strand_id
1 'polypeptide(L)'
;MDEISLGVPEPLLDSLPEEGTAAAQDMQRAVEGYNERIDTILSGADDDSEAAAGVLDVIEHLESRGERFDEFVPELRAWGQSPIYAIAWRNLYADLVAQLYDHEWLAAQLDREKTIEREFDADATVGDVLGAIESEFPELVGELLDDGGDVQPQLSVLKNGREVVHLDGTETDLEDDDRVSVFPPVAGG
;
A
#
# COMPACT_ATOMS: atom_id res chain seq x y z
N MET A 1 11.98 17.61 -2.41
CA MET A 1 10.97 16.85 -3.17
C MET A 1 10.48 17.61 -4.41
N ASP A 2 10.19 16.87 -5.50
CA ASP A 2 9.54 17.38 -6.71
C ASP A 2 8.03 17.59 -6.50
N GLU A 3 7.42 18.48 -7.28
CA GLU A 3 5.97 18.73 -7.26
C GLU A 3 5.19 17.47 -7.66
N ILE A 4 4.12 17.17 -6.91
CA ILE A 4 3.18 16.09 -7.23
C ILE A 4 1.97 16.70 -7.91
N SER A 5 1.59 16.18 -9.08
CA SER A 5 0.39 16.61 -9.78
C SER A 5 -0.34 15.40 -10.34
N LEU A 6 -1.53 15.18 -9.83
CA LEU A 6 -2.42 14.10 -10.24
C LEU A 6 -3.34 14.55 -11.37
N GLY A 7 -3.60 13.64 -12.31
CA GLY A 7 -4.50 13.82 -13.42
C GLY A 7 -5.53 12.70 -13.54
N VAL A 8 -6.67 13.03 -14.15
CA VAL A 8 -7.62 12.00 -14.62
C VAL A 8 -7.09 11.43 -15.94
N PRO A 9 -6.84 10.12 -16.05
CA PRO A 9 -6.32 9.55 -17.29
C PRO A 9 -7.28 9.70 -18.47
N GLU A 10 -6.78 10.15 -19.63
CA GLU A 10 -7.59 10.24 -20.87
C GLU A 10 -8.28 8.92 -21.23
N PRO A 11 -7.63 7.74 -21.16
CA PRO A 11 -8.29 6.47 -21.46
C PRO A 11 -9.50 6.18 -20.56
N LEU A 12 -9.46 6.67 -19.32
CA LEU A 12 -10.57 6.53 -18.38
C LEU A 12 -11.75 7.42 -18.80
N LEU A 13 -11.48 8.67 -19.19
CA LEU A 13 -12.50 9.59 -19.70
C LEU A 13 -13.17 9.06 -20.97
N ASP A 14 -12.39 8.51 -21.90
CA ASP A 14 -12.89 7.92 -23.15
C ASP A 14 -13.74 6.67 -22.91
N SER A 15 -13.58 6.00 -21.77
CA SER A 15 -14.35 4.82 -21.39
C SER A 15 -15.73 5.15 -20.82
N LEU A 16 -15.99 6.41 -20.46
CA LEU A 16 -17.26 6.83 -19.89
C LEU A 16 -18.38 6.82 -20.96
N PRO A 17 -19.63 6.51 -20.57
CA PRO A 17 -20.78 6.65 -21.46
C PRO A 17 -20.92 8.08 -22.02
N GLU A 18 -21.54 8.23 -23.19
CA GLU A 18 -21.72 9.54 -23.84
C GLU A 18 -22.49 10.57 -22.96
N GLU A 19 -23.38 10.10 -22.08
CA GLU A 19 -24.09 10.94 -21.09
C GLU A 19 -23.23 11.30 -19.86
N GLY A 20 -22.00 10.78 -19.77
CA GLY A 20 -21.09 10.85 -18.63
C GLY A 20 -20.32 12.17 -18.49
N THR A 21 -20.69 13.23 -19.20
CA THR A 21 -19.98 14.53 -19.14
C THR A 21 -19.96 15.12 -17.73
N ALA A 22 -21.04 14.90 -16.96
CA ALA A 22 -21.09 15.30 -15.54
C ALA A 22 -20.14 14.45 -14.69
N ALA A 23 -20.08 13.13 -14.92
CA ALA A 23 -19.19 12.24 -14.19
C ALA A 23 -17.71 12.57 -14.45
N ALA A 24 -17.35 12.87 -15.70
CA ALA A 24 -16.00 13.33 -16.06
C ALA A 24 -15.61 14.61 -15.30
N GLN A 25 -16.51 15.60 -15.25
CA GLN A 25 -16.28 16.85 -14.50
C GLN A 25 -16.18 16.61 -12.99
N ASP A 26 -16.98 15.70 -12.44
CA ASP A 26 -16.93 15.36 -11.02
C ASP A 26 -15.62 14.66 -10.66
N MET A 27 -15.11 13.79 -11.55
CA MET A 27 -13.80 13.16 -11.40
C MET A 27 -12.67 14.20 -11.43
N GLN A 28 -12.70 15.12 -12.41
CA GLN A 28 -11.72 16.20 -12.50
C GLN A 28 -11.72 17.06 -11.23
N ARG A 29 -12.89 17.48 -10.75
CA ARG A 29 -13.03 18.26 -9.52
C ARG A 29 -12.53 17.49 -8.29
N ALA A 30 -12.76 16.18 -8.22
CA ALA A 30 -12.25 15.36 -7.14
C ALA A 30 -10.71 15.31 -7.16
N VAL A 31 -10.11 15.13 -8.33
CA VAL A 31 -8.64 15.14 -8.51
C VAL A 31 -8.05 16.50 -8.15
N GLU A 32 -8.68 17.60 -8.55
CA GLU A 32 -8.28 18.96 -8.14
C GLU A 32 -8.23 19.08 -6.60
N GLY A 33 -9.26 18.57 -5.90
CA GLY A 33 -9.29 18.56 -4.44
C GLY A 33 -8.18 17.73 -3.80
N TYR A 34 -7.76 16.62 -4.42
CA TYR A 34 -6.62 15.84 -3.94
C TYR A 34 -5.30 16.57 -4.18
N ASN A 35 -5.12 17.23 -5.33
CA ASN A 35 -3.95 18.06 -5.60
C ASN A 35 -3.82 19.19 -4.56
N GLU A 36 -4.89 19.93 -4.28
CA GLU A 36 -4.88 20.99 -3.26
C GLU A 36 -4.51 20.45 -1.86
N ARG A 37 -5.00 19.25 -1.51
CA ARG A 37 -4.67 18.60 -0.25
C ARG A 37 -3.20 18.20 -0.19
N ILE A 38 -2.68 17.59 -1.25
CA ILE A 38 -1.27 17.20 -1.37
C ILE A 38 -0.39 18.44 -1.30
N ASP A 39 -0.69 19.50 -2.04
CA ASP A 39 0.06 20.76 -1.99
C ASP A 39 0.13 21.33 -0.57
N THR A 40 -0.98 21.23 0.17
CA THR A 40 -1.05 21.65 1.58
C THR A 40 -0.13 20.81 2.47
N ILE A 41 -0.12 19.48 2.27
CA ILE A 41 0.78 18.55 2.99
C ILE A 41 2.23 18.88 2.68
N LEU A 42 2.59 18.92 1.39
CA LEU A 42 3.97 19.15 0.94
C LEU A 42 4.51 20.51 1.40
N SER A 43 3.66 21.55 1.38
CA SER A 43 4.05 22.90 1.82
C SER A 43 4.12 23.05 3.34
N GLY A 44 3.46 22.16 4.08
CA GLY A 44 3.37 22.19 5.54
C GLY A 44 4.40 21.31 6.25
N ALA A 45 5.00 20.35 5.54
CA ALA A 45 5.96 19.41 6.09
C ALA A 45 7.35 20.06 6.33
N ASP A 46 7.99 19.68 7.44
CA ASP A 46 9.34 20.12 7.80
C ASP A 46 10.41 19.38 6.99
N ASP A 47 10.15 18.13 6.58
CA ASP A 47 11.04 17.30 5.76
C ASP A 47 10.30 16.32 4.84
N ASP A 48 11.05 15.63 3.98
CA ASP A 48 10.51 14.69 2.98
C ASP A 48 9.82 13.47 3.66
N SER A 49 10.18 13.09 4.90
CA SER A 49 9.53 11.99 5.63
C SER A 49 8.15 12.40 6.13
N GLU A 50 8.05 13.56 6.76
CA GLU A 50 6.75 14.10 7.19
C GLU A 50 5.82 14.31 5.99
N ALA A 51 6.37 14.79 4.87
CA ALA A 51 5.63 14.93 3.62
C ALA A 51 5.12 13.57 3.10
N ALA A 52 5.98 12.55 3.07
CA ALA A 52 5.61 11.21 2.62
C ALA A 52 4.56 10.56 3.52
N ALA A 53 4.67 10.69 4.84
CA ALA A 53 3.67 10.21 5.78
C ALA A 53 2.31 10.88 5.56
N GLY A 54 2.27 12.20 5.35
CA GLY A 54 1.03 12.90 5.03
C GLY A 54 0.43 12.49 3.68
N VAL A 55 1.26 12.17 2.68
CA VAL A 55 0.79 11.65 1.39
C VAL A 55 0.35 10.19 1.50
N LEU A 56 0.95 9.39 2.38
CA LEU A 56 0.50 8.02 2.67
C LEU A 56 -0.96 8.01 3.16
N ASP A 57 -1.34 8.92 4.05
CA ASP A 57 -2.74 9.07 4.47
C ASP A 57 -3.69 9.35 3.28
N VAL A 58 -3.21 10.03 2.24
CA VAL A 58 -3.97 10.26 1.01
C VAL A 58 -4.07 8.98 0.19
N ILE A 59 -2.98 8.21 0.06
CA ILE A 59 -2.97 6.91 -0.61
C ILE A 59 -3.98 5.97 0.03
N GLU A 60 -3.92 5.80 1.35
CA GLU A 60 -4.84 4.93 2.10
C GLU A 60 -6.31 5.35 1.93
N HIS A 61 -6.55 6.66 1.89
CA HIS A 61 -7.89 7.18 1.62
C HIS A 61 -8.38 6.82 0.21
N LEU A 62 -7.52 6.95 -0.80
CA LEU A 62 -7.85 6.62 -2.20
C LEU A 62 -8.13 5.10 -2.33
N GLU A 63 -7.29 4.25 -1.72
CA GLU A 63 -7.46 2.80 -1.71
C GLU A 63 -8.79 2.39 -1.06
N SER A 64 -9.09 2.91 0.14
CA SER A 64 -10.36 2.67 0.82
C SER A 64 -11.58 3.09 -0.02
N ARG A 65 -11.47 4.19 -0.77
CA ARG A 65 -12.52 4.61 -1.71
C ARG A 65 -12.64 3.63 -2.88
N GLY A 66 -11.53 3.18 -3.44
CA GLY A 66 -11.48 2.17 -4.50
C GLY A 66 -12.20 0.89 -4.09
N GLU A 67 -11.86 0.34 -2.93
CA GLU A 67 -12.48 -0.86 -2.35
C GLU A 67 -14.00 -0.70 -2.19
N ARG A 68 -14.45 0.43 -1.65
CA ARG A 68 -15.87 0.71 -1.50
C ARG A 68 -16.61 0.72 -2.84
N PHE A 69 -16.00 1.26 -3.90
CA PHE A 69 -16.59 1.21 -5.23
C PHE A 69 -16.60 -0.21 -5.80
N ASP A 70 -15.55 -1.00 -5.55
CA ASP A 70 -15.51 -2.41 -5.95
C ASP A 70 -16.61 -3.24 -5.29
N GLU A 71 -16.85 -3.03 -3.98
CA GLU A 71 -17.93 -3.69 -3.22
C GLU A 71 -19.32 -3.39 -3.80
N PHE A 72 -19.55 -2.18 -4.31
CA PHE A 72 -20.84 -1.80 -4.92
C PHE A 72 -21.08 -2.44 -6.30
N VAL A 73 -20.04 -2.85 -7.01
CA VAL A 73 -20.16 -3.40 -8.36
C VAL A 73 -21.06 -4.66 -8.40
N PRO A 74 -20.86 -5.71 -7.58
CA PRO A 74 -21.74 -6.88 -7.57
C PRO A 74 -23.17 -6.52 -7.16
N GLU A 75 -23.36 -5.58 -6.23
CA GLU A 75 -24.70 -5.13 -5.83
C GLU A 75 -25.43 -4.49 -7.01
N LEU A 76 -24.84 -3.51 -7.69
CA LEU A 76 -25.47 -2.86 -8.84
C LEU A 76 -25.91 -3.87 -9.90
N ARG A 77 -25.05 -4.86 -10.19
CA ARG A 77 -25.39 -5.95 -11.12
C ARG A 77 -26.58 -6.78 -10.63
N ALA A 78 -26.66 -7.08 -9.34
CA ALA A 78 -27.77 -7.85 -8.76
C ALA A 78 -29.11 -7.10 -8.87
N TRP A 79 -29.08 -5.76 -8.82
CA TRP A 79 -30.26 -4.89 -9.00
C TRP A 79 -30.52 -4.51 -10.47
N GLY A 80 -29.79 -5.09 -11.43
CA GLY A 80 -29.93 -4.81 -12.86
C GLY A 80 -29.49 -3.40 -13.28
N GLN A 81 -28.73 -2.71 -12.43
CA GLN A 81 -28.14 -1.40 -12.73
C GLN A 81 -26.78 -1.57 -13.41
N SER A 82 -26.41 -0.62 -14.27
CA SER A 82 -25.09 -0.62 -14.90
C SER A 82 -24.02 -0.19 -13.87
N PRO A 83 -22.96 -0.99 -13.64
CA PRO A 83 -21.89 -0.64 -12.72
C PRO A 83 -20.81 0.28 -13.33
N ILE A 84 -21.00 0.75 -14.57
CA ILE A 84 -19.94 1.41 -15.34
C ILE A 84 -19.30 2.61 -14.62
N TYR A 85 -20.11 3.43 -13.94
CA TYR A 85 -19.59 4.57 -13.18
C TYR A 85 -18.86 4.15 -11.90
N ALA A 86 -19.30 3.09 -11.21
CA ALA A 86 -18.60 2.57 -10.04
C ALA A 86 -17.22 2.02 -10.43
N ILE A 87 -17.15 1.29 -11.55
CA ILE A 87 -15.90 0.78 -12.12
C ILE A 87 -14.98 1.94 -12.52
N ALA A 88 -15.51 2.98 -13.16
CA ALA A 88 -14.72 4.14 -13.56
C ALA A 88 -14.13 4.88 -12.34
N TRP A 89 -14.91 5.10 -11.28
CA TRP A 89 -14.40 5.68 -10.04
C TRP A 89 -13.36 4.78 -9.36
N ARG A 90 -13.60 3.47 -9.26
CA ARG A 90 -12.62 2.51 -8.71
C ARG A 90 -11.30 2.57 -9.47
N ASN A 91 -11.35 2.55 -10.80
CA ASN A 91 -10.15 2.60 -11.64
C ASN A 91 -9.43 3.94 -11.48
N LEU A 92 -10.17 5.06 -11.40
CA LEU A 92 -9.58 6.37 -11.14
C LEU A 92 -8.75 6.35 -9.86
N TYR A 93 -9.29 5.84 -8.75
CA TYR A 93 -8.53 5.77 -7.49
C TYR A 93 -7.25 4.94 -7.62
N ALA A 94 -7.32 3.78 -8.29
CA ALA A 94 -6.14 2.97 -8.56
C ALA A 94 -5.10 3.72 -9.43
N ASP A 95 -5.54 4.45 -10.46
CA ASP A 95 -4.66 5.23 -11.32
C ASP A 95 -4.02 6.42 -10.57
N LEU A 96 -4.73 7.05 -9.63
CA LEU A 96 -4.19 8.13 -8.80
C LEU A 96 -3.13 7.60 -7.83
N VAL A 97 -3.38 6.44 -7.21
CA VAL A 97 -2.38 5.76 -6.36
C VAL A 97 -1.13 5.40 -7.17
N ALA A 98 -1.30 4.87 -8.38
CA ALA A 98 -0.17 4.58 -9.27
C ALA A 98 0.64 5.83 -9.62
N GLN A 99 -0.02 6.95 -9.94
CA GLN A 99 0.65 8.23 -10.20
C GLN A 99 1.46 8.72 -8.99
N LEU A 100 0.96 8.52 -7.76
CA LEU A 100 1.73 8.84 -6.55
C LEU A 100 3.00 7.99 -6.43
N TYR A 101 2.90 6.68 -6.68
CA TYR A 101 4.06 5.79 -6.67
C TYR A 101 5.05 6.03 -7.82
N ASP A 102 4.64 6.69 -8.91
CA ASP A 102 5.55 7.07 -10.00
C ASP A 102 6.51 8.21 -9.61
N HIS A 103 6.26 8.92 -8.51
CA HIS A 103 7.18 9.93 -7.98
C HIS A 103 8.32 9.27 -7.21
N GLU A 104 9.52 9.25 -7.81
CA GLU A 104 10.71 8.55 -7.29
C GLU A 104 11.03 8.90 -5.82
N TRP A 105 10.94 10.18 -5.45
CA TRP A 105 11.23 10.62 -4.09
C TRP A 105 10.24 10.07 -3.07
N LEU A 106 8.96 10.03 -3.42
CA LEU A 106 7.88 9.56 -2.56
C LEU A 106 7.96 8.05 -2.41
N ALA A 107 8.12 7.32 -3.53
CA ALA A 107 8.30 5.87 -3.51
C ALA A 107 9.51 5.46 -2.67
N ALA A 108 10.65 6.14 -2.83
CA ALA A 108 11.85 5.89 -2.04
C ALA A 108 11.65 6.19 -0.55
N GLN A 109 10.86 7.22 -0.21
CA GLN A 109 10.60 7.56 1.19
C GLN A 109 9.65 6.55 1.85
N LEU A 110 8.57 6.17 1.16
CA LEU A 110 7.62 5.16 1.63
C LEU A 110 8.28 3.78 1.77
N ASP A 111 9.20 3.41 0.88
CA ASP A 111 9.96 2.16 1.00
C ASP A 111 10.94 2.19 2.18
N ARG A 112 11.54 3.35 2.45
CA ARG A 112 12.38 3.55 3.64
C ARG A 112 11.57 3.42 4.93
N GLU A 113 10.37 3.97 5.00
CA GLU A 113 9.52 3.82 6.19
C GLU A 113 9.04 2.37 6.39
N LYS A 114 8.93 1.59 5.30
CA LYS A 114 8.60 0.16 5.33
C LYS A 114 9.80 -0.75 5.61
N THR A 115 11.00 -0.19 5.74
CA THR A 115 12.25 -0.93 6.00
C THR A 115 12.87 -0.47 7.31
N ILE A 116 13.09 -1.41 8.23
CA ILE A 116 13.81 -1.16 9.48
C ILE A 116 15.15 -1.89 9.47
N GLU A 117 16.20 -1.23 9.95
CA GLU A 117 17.54 -1.82 10.13
C GLU A 117 17.80 -2.00 11.63
N ARG A 118 18.15 -3.22 12.05
CA ARG A 118 18.45 -3.57 13.44
C ARG A 118 19.68 -4.47 13.51
N GLU A 119 20.51 -4.26 14.52
CA GLU A 119 21.67 -5.11 14.80
C GLU A 119 21.24 -6.25 15.73
N PHE A 120 21.64 -7.48 15.38
CA PHE A 120 21.40 -8.69 16.16
C PHE A 120 22.71 -9.43 16.43
N ASP A 121 22.69 -10.34 17.40
CA ASP A 121 23.83 -11.23 17.66
C ASP A 121 24.09 -12.13 16.44
N ALA A 122 25.35 -12.58 16.28
CA ALA A 122 25.79 -13.34 15.10
C ALA A 122 25.14 -14.73 14.96
N ASP A 123 24.44 -15.20 15.99
CA ASP A 123 23.67 -16.44 16.04
C ASP A 123 22.15 -16.20 16.00
N ALA A 124 21.71 -15.00 15.63
CA ALA A 124 20.30 -14.68 15.50
C ALA A 124 19.63 -15.44 14.36
N THR A 125 18.39 -15.85 14.62
CA THR A 125 17.53 -16.53 13.66
C THR A 125 16.45 -15.58 13.13
N VAL A 126 15.74 -16.01 12.09
CA VAL A 126 14.54 -15.32 11.61
C VAL A 126 13.51 -15.14 12.73
N GLY A 127 13.33 -16.14 13.60
CA GLY A 127 12.41 -16.07 14.75
C GLY A 127 12.80 -14.97 15.73
N ASP A 128 14.09 -14.80 16.02
CA ASP A 128 14.58 -13.75 16.92
C ASP A 128 14.28 -12.36 16.36
N VAL A 129 14.46 -12.17 15.05
CA VAL A 129 14.13 -10.91 14.37
C VAL A 129 12.63 -10.63 14.42
N LEU A 130 11.79 -11.61 14.07
CA LEU A 130 10.33 -11.43 14.09
C LEU A 130 9.81 -11.15 15.50
N GLY A 131 10.33 -11.84 16.52
CA GLY A 131 9.96 -11.60 17.92
C GLY A 131 10.42 -10.23 18.44
N ALA A 132 11.58 -9.74 17.97
CA ALA A 132 12.03 -8.38 18.26
C ALA A 132 11.11 -7.33 17.63
N ILE A 133 10.63 -7.57 16.40
CA ILE A 133 9.66 -6.70 15.73
C ILE A 133 8.35 -6.65 16.51
N GLU A 134 7.76 -7.79 16.90
CA GLU A 134 6.55 -7.80 17.73
C GLU A 134 6.74 -7.09 19.08
N SER A 135 7.95 -7.16 19.65
CA SER A 135 8.29 -6.44 20.89
C SER A 135 8.39 -4.93 20.69
N GLU A 136 8.88 -4.48 19.54
CA GLU A 136 9.01 -3.06 19.19
C GLU A 136 7.67 -2.45 18.78
N PHE A 137 6.81 -3.22 18.09
CA PHE A 137 5.51 -2.82 17.58
C PHE A 137 4.40 -3.66 18.20
N PRO A 138 3.80 -3.21 19.34
CA PRO A 138 2.82 -4.00 20.08
C PRO A 138 1.56 -4.37 19.27
N GLU A 139 1.22 -3.61 18.23
CA GLU A 139 0.13 -3.97 17.31
C GLU A 139 0.41 -5.22 16.44
N LEU A 140 1.68 -5.61 16.29
CA LEU A 140 2.09 -6.78 15.52
C LEU A 140 2.21 -8.05 16.37
N VAL A 141 2.03 -7.95 17.69
CA VAL A 141 2.14 -9.11 18.60
C VAL A 141 1.10 -10.16 18.24
N GLY A 142 1.57 -11.36 17.89
CA GLY A 142 0.71 -12.45 17.46
C GLY A 142 0.23 -12.31 16.00
N GLU A 143 0.66 -11.28 15.28
CA GLU A 143 0.37 -11.10 13.85
C GLU A 143 1.52 -11.65 12.98
N LEU A 144 2.75 -11.75 13.51
CA LEU A 144 3.91 -12.29 12.78
C LEU A 144 4.20 -13.74 13.17
N LEU A 145 4.21 -14.01 14.47
CA LEU A 145 4.43 -15.33 15.05
C LEU A 145 3.13 -15.89 15.64
N ASP A 146 2.95 -17.20 15.56
CA ASP A 146 1.83 -17.89 16.21
C ASP A 146 2.17 -18.23 17.68
N ASP A 147 1.19 -18.79 18.41
CA ASP A 147 1.36 -19.19 19.81
C ASP A 147 2.46 -20.27 20.02
N GLY A 148 2.87 -20.94 18.94
CA GLY A 148 3.94 -21.94 18.92
C GLY A 148 5.34 -21.36 18.65
N GLY A 149 5.42 -20.10 18.23
CA GLY A 149 6.66 -19.46 17.79
C GLY A 149 7.02 -19.74 16.33
N ASP A 150 6.08 -20.25 15.54
CA ASP A 150 6.21 -20.40 14.09
C ASP A 150 5.67 -19.16 13.37
N VAL A 151 6.06 -18.95 12.10
CA VAL A 151 5.50 -17.87 11.27
C VAL A 151 4.00 -18.10 11.07
N GLN A 152 3.19 -17.05 11.22
CA GLN A 152 1.75 -17.12 10.95
C GLN A 152 1.48 -17.66 9.52
N PRO A 153 0.57 -18.63 9.34
CA PRO A 153 0.42 -19.38 8.09
C PRO A 153 -0.11 -18.54 6.92
N GLN A 154 -0.60 -17.34 7.19
CA GLN A 154 -1.08 -16.37 6.20
C GLN A 154 0.03 -15.41 5.71
N LEU A 155 1.21 -15.44 6.33
CA LEU A 155 2.34 -14.61 5.96
C LEU A 155 3.35 -15.39 5.12
N SER A 156 4.01 -14.67 4.20
CA SER A 156 5.22 -15.16 3.54
C SER A 156 6.42 -14.41 4.08
N VAL A 157 7.35 -15.14 4.70
CA VAL A 157 8.62 -14.60 5.21
C VAL A 157 9.76 -15.14 4.37
N LEU A 158 10.60 -14.23 3.86
CA LEU A 158 11.70 -14.57 2.95
C LEU A 158 13.02 -14.07 3.53
N LYS A 159 14.05 -14.93 3.49
CA LYS A 159 15.46 -14.55 3.63
C LYS A 159 16.07 -14.39 2.24
N ASN A 160 16.52 -13.19 1.88
CA ASN A 160 17.13 -12.87 0.59
C ASN A 160 16.33 -13.37 -0.63
N GLY A 161 14.99 -13.24 -0.57
CA GLY A 161 14.09 -13.68 -1.63
C GLY A 161 13.75 -15.17 -1.64
N ARG A 162 14.17 -15.95 -0.63
CA ARG A 162 13.82 -17.36 -0.46
C ARG A 162 12.95 -17.56 0.78
N GLU A 163 11.82 -18.24 0.61
CA GLU A 163 10.85 -18.45 1.69
C GLU A 163 11.42 -19.33 2.82
N VAL A 164 11.28 -18.87 4.06
CA VAL A 164 11.90 -19.51 5.25
C VAL A 164 11.23 -20.84 5.60
N VAL A 165 9.96 -21.02 5.26
CA VAL A 165 9.26 -22.31 5.40
C VAL A 165 9.85 -23.42 4.52
N HIS A 166 10.63 -23.04 3.50
CA HIS A 166 11.40 -23.95 2.65
C HIS A 166 12.89 -24.05 3.06
N LEU A 167 13.26 -23.41 4.15
CA LEU A 167 14.53 -23.50 4.86
C LEU A 167 14.26 -24.20 6.20
N ASP A 168 14.61 -23.57 7.32
CA ASP A 168 14.43 -24.08 8.67
C ASP A 168 13.37 -23.29 9.45
N GLY A 169 12.45 -22.61 8.75
CA GLY A 169 11.38 -21.82 9.36
C GLY A 169 11.93 -20.68 10.19
N THR A 170 11.40 -20.49 11.40
CA THR A 170 11.89 -19.49 12.35
C THR A 170 13.29 -19.82 12.87
N GLU A 171 13.75 -21.08 12.81
CA GLU A 171 15.12 -21.49 13.16
C GLU A 171 16.15 -21.18 12.06
N THR A 172 15.74 -20.56 10.95
CA THR A 172 16.67 -20.19 9.86
C THR A 172 17.69 -19.17 10.38
N ASP A 173 18.98 -19.54 10.41
CA ASP A 173 20.09 -18.66 10.79
C ASP A 173 20.20 -17.44 9.87
N LEU A 174 20.59 -16.30 10.43
CA LEU A 174 20.90 -15.07 9.71
C LEU A 174 22.40 -14.80 9.69
N GLU A 175 22.86 -14.24 8.57
CA GLU A 175 24.21 -13.78 8.34
C GLU A 175 24.23 -12.25 8.20
N ASP A 176 25.43 -11.68 8.27
CA ASP A 176 25.62 -10.24 8.03
C ASP A 176 25.09 -9.84 6.64
N ASP A 177 24.47 -8.66 6.55
CA ASP A 177 23.77 -8.14 5.37
C ASP A 177 22.55 -8.97 4.88
N ASP A 178 22.05 -9.95 5.64
CA ASP A 178 20.82 -10.65 5.27
C ASP A 178 19.59 -9.74 5.34
N ARG A 179 18.72 -9.82 4.31
CA ARG A 179 17.43 -9.16 4.29
C ARG A 179 16.31 -10.14 4.59
N VAL A 180 15.55 -9.87 5.66
CA VAL A 180 14.28 -10.53 5.96
C VAL A 180 13.14 -9.68 5.39
N SER A 181 12.27 -10.28 4.58
CA SER A 181 11.10 -9.62 4.02
C SER A 181 9.84 -10.34 4.46
N VAL A 182 8.87 -9.58 5.00
CA VAL A 182 7.59 -10.09 5.48
C VAL A 182 6.51 -9.55 4.55
N PHE A 183 5.72 -10.44 3.97
CA PHE A 183 4.61 -10.07 3.09
C PHE A 183 3.28 -10.48 3.73
N PRO A 184 2.29 -9.57 3.79
CA PRO A 184 0.93 -9.91 4.19
C PRO A 184 0.32 -10.93 3.21
N PRO A 185 -0.80 -11.58 3.59
CA PRO A 185 -1.48 -12.52 2.70
C PRO A 185 -1.79 -11.87 1.34
N VAL A 186 -1.23 -12.43 0.27
CA VAL A 186 -1.62 -12.09 -1.09
C VAL A 186 -3.00 -12.68 -1.38
N ALA A 187 -4.03 -11.84 -1.40
CA ALA A 187 -5.27 -12.19 -2.06
C ALA A 187 -4.97 -12.37 -3.55
N GLY A 188 -4.91 -13.62 -4.01
CA GLY A 188 -4.79 -13.91 -5.44
C GLY A 188 -5.95 -13.25 -6.19
N GLY A 189 -5.62 -12.37 -7.14
CA GLY A 189 -6.57 -11.72 -8.04
C GLY A 189 -7.24 -12.66 -9.03
#